data_AF-A0A1A9KGJ5-F1
#
_entry.id   AF-A0A1A9KGJ5-F1
#
_cell.length_a   1.000
_cell.length_b   1.000
_cell.length_c   1.000
_cell.angle_alpha   90.00
_cell.angle_beta   90.00
_cell.angle_gamma   90.00
#
_symmetry.space_group_name_H-M   'P 1'
#
loop_
_entity.id
_entity.type
_entity.pdbx_description
1 polymer ?
#
loop_
_entity_poly.entity_id
_entity_poly.type
_entity_poly.pdbx_seq_one_letter_code
_entity_poly.pdbx_strand_id
1 'polypeptide(L)'
;MRTLGAIIEAARAGEKPTVDELRYAVCALDILMTFDRNALFKLAEAEQEGKKPVLVYSPTWQRDESFNRVKRAMERSPKDYLSPNYNPDSAEVQKRRWAACRLYEQATQRHKPETTDHA
;
A
#
# COMPACT_ATOMS: atom_id res chain seq x y z
N MET A 1 20.76 -1.35 5.27
CA MET A 1 19.44 -0.89 5.73
C MET A 1 18.91 -1.91 6.74
N ARG A 2 18.41 -1.48 7.90
CA ARG A 2 17.80 -2.37 8.90
C ARG A 2 16.53 -3.05 8.36
N THR A 3 16.01 -4.04 9.08
CA THR A 3 14.69 -4.61 8.75
C THR A 3 13.58 -3.58 8.97
N LEU A 4 12.44 -3.75 8.28
CA LEU A 4 11.30 -2.86 8.45
C LEU A 4 10.85 -2.80 9.92
N GLY A 5 10.80 -3.95 10.60
CA GLY A 5 10.44 -4.02 12.02
C GLY A 5 11.41 -3.23 12.90
N ALA A 6 12.72 -3.37 12.68
CA ALA A 6 13.71 -2.63 13.46
C ALA A 6 13.67 -1.11 13.21
N ILE A 7 13.38 -0.68 11.98
CA ILE A 7 13.22 0.75 11.65
C ILE A 7 12.00 1.31 12.38
N ILE A 8 10.87 0.59 12.37
CA ILE A 8 9.64 0.99 13.04
C ILE A 8 9.86 1.08 14.55
N GLU A 9 10.44 0.05 15.18
CA GLU A 9 10.67 0.05 16.62
C GLU A 9 11.64 1.16 17.04
N ALA A 10 12.71 1.39 16.28
CA ALA A 10 13.62 2.52 16.52
C ALA A 10 12.89 3.87 16.46
N ALA A 11 12.07 4.09 15.42
CA ALA A 11 11.27 5.32 15.30
C ALA A 11 10.28 5.48 16.47
N ARG A 12 9.63 4.40 16.90
CA ARG A 12 8.70 4.39 18.05
C ARG A 12 9.41 4.65 19.37
N ALA A 13 10.65 4.22 19.51
CA ALA A 13 11.49 4.48 20.68
C ALA A 13 12.05 5.92 20.73
N GLY A 14 11.72 6.77 19.73
CA GLY A 14 12.23 8.14 19.65
C GLY A 14 13.64 8.26 19.06
N GLU A 15 14.20 7.16 18.56
CA GLU A 15 15.42 7.23 17.76
C GLU A 15 15.15 7.91 16.41
N LYS A 16 16.23 8.27 15.72
CA LYS A 16 16.16 8.92 14.41
C LYS A 16 16.74 7.99 13.34
N PRO A 17 15.97 7.01 12.83
CA PRO A 17 16.36 6.30 11.62
C PRO A 17 16.73 7.25 10.50
N THR A 18 17.62 6.80 9.62
CA THR A 18 18.09 7.66 8.53
C THR A 18 16.94 8.02 7.58
N VAL A 19 17.07 9.14 6.86
CA VAL A 19 16.06 9.56 5.87
C VAL A 19 15.82 8.47 4.83
N ASP A 20 16.88 7.77 4.40
CA ASP A 20 16.76 6.68 3.43
C ASP A 20 15.99 5.48 4.00
N GLU A 21 16.26 5.10 5.25
CA GLU A 21 15.49 4.07 5.95
C GLU A 21 14.00 4.41 6.04
N LEU A 22 13.68 5.65 6.42
CA LEU A 22 12.30 6.12 6.52
C LEU A 22 11.62 6.16 5.15
N ARG A 23 12.32 6.64 4.11
CA ARG A 23 11.79 6.72 2.74
C ARG A 23 11.37 5.35 2.22
N TYR A 24 12.25 4.34 2.33
CA TYR A 24 11.92 3.00 1.90
C TYR A 24 10.90 2.32 2.82
N ALA A 25 10.93 2.58 4.14
CA ALA A 25 9.94 2.07 5.08
C ALA A 25 8.52 2.56 4.77
N VAL A 26 8.36 3.85 4.45
CA VAL A 26 7.07 4.42 4.03
C VAL A 26 6.55 3.74 2.77
N CYS A 27 7.39 3.52 1.77
CA CYS A 27 7.00 2.80 0.55
C CYS A 27 6.58 1.34 0.85
N ALA A 28 7.30 0.63 1.71
CA ALA A 28 6.94 -0.74 2.09
C ALA A 28 5.61 -0.79 2.86
N LEU A 29 5.37 0.16 3.78
CA LEU A 29 4.12 0.26 4.53
C LEU A 29 2.93 0.59 3.62
N ASP A 30 3.07 1.51 2.66
CA ASP A 30 1.99 1.84 1.71
C ASP A 30 1.58 0.63 0.85
N ILE A 31 2.55 -0.22 0.47
CA ILE A 31 2.26 -1.48 -0.22
C ILE A 31 1.43 -2.42 0.65
N LEU A 32 1.81 -2.60 1.93
CA LEU A 32 1.04 -3.43 2.86
C LEU A 32 -0.41 -2.93 2.98
N MET A 33 -0.57 -1.62 3.17
CA MET A 33 -1.90 -0.98 3.23
C MET A 33 -2.69 -1.14 1.92
N THR A 34 -2.01 -1.16 0.77
CA THR A 34 -2.66 -1.38 -0.53
C THR A 34 -3.21 -2.79 -0.64
N PHE A 35 -2.45 -3.79 -0.19
CA PHE A 35 -2.94 -5.16 -0.19
C PHE A 35 -4.13 -5.37 0.76
N ASP A 36 -4.12 -4.76 1.95
CA ASP A 36 -5.25 -4.88 2.89
C ASP A 36 -6.51 -4.19 2.34
N ARG A 37 -6.37 -3.02 1.71
CA ARG A 37 -7.48 -2.37 0.99
C ARG A 37 -8.05 -3.27 -0.11
N ASN A 38 -7.18 -3.86 -0.94
CA ASN A 38 -7.60 -4.77 -2.00
C ASN A 38 -8.30 -6.02 -1.45
N ALA A 39 -7.84 -6.55 -0.31
CA ALA A 39 -8.49 -7.66 0.36
C ALA A 39 -9.92 -7.30 0.78
N LEU A 40 -10.11 -6.14 1.41
CA LEU A 40 -11.44 -5.65 1.80
C LEU A 40 -12.38 -5.51 0.59
N PHE A 41 -11.91 -4.91 -0.50
CA PHE A 41 -12.71 -4.78 -1.72
C PHE A 41 -13.10 -6.15 -2.30
N LYS A 42 -12.18 -7.12 -2.30
CA LYS A 42 -12.47 -8.48 -2.78
C LYS A 42 -13.51 -9.19 -1.93
N LEU A 43 -13.48 -9.00 -0.61
CA LEU A 43 -14.48 -9.56 0.29
C LEU A 43 -15.85 -8.91 0.08
N ALA A 44 -15.91 -7.58 -0.07
CA ALA A 44 -17.15 -6.88 -0.37
C ALA A 44 -17.75 -7.30 -1.73
N GLU A 45 -16.90 -7.43 -2.76
CA GLU A 45 -17.30 -7.95 -4.08
C GLU A 45 -17.85 -9.39 -3.97
N ALA A 46 -17.23 -10.23 -3.14
CA ALA A 46 -17.72 -11.59 -2.90
C ALA A 46 -19.08 -11.63 -2.21
N GLU A 47 -19.29 -10.76 -1.22
CA GLU A 47 -20.56 -10.63 -0.52
C GLU A 47 -21.68 -10.17 -1.47
N GLN A 48 -21.43 -9.12 -2.26
CA GLN A 48 -22.40 -8.56 -3.20
C GLN A 48 -22.80 -9.54 -4.31
N GLU A 49 -21.84 -10.31 -4.82
CA GLU A 49 -22.06 -11.26 -5.93
C GLU A 49 -22.38 -12.69 -5.45
N GLY A 50 -22.45 -12.94 -4.15
CA GLY A 50 -22.71 -14.28 -3.60
C GLY A 50 -21.62 -15.30 -3.93
N LYS A 51 -20.35 -14.87 -4.02
CA LYS A 51 -19.23 -15.76 -4.36
C LYS A 51 -18.93 -16.75 -3.25
N LYS A 52 -18.48 -17.95 -3.62
CA LYS A 52 -17.99 -18.94 -2.65
C LYS A 52 -16.71 -18.43 -1.96
N PRO A 53 -16.53 -18.69 -0.65
CA PRO A 53 -15.37 -18.23 0.11
C PRO A 53 -14.14 -19.08 -0.21
N VAL A 54 -13.50 -18.81 -1.35
CA VAL A 54 -12.31 -19.51 -1.83
C VAL A 54 -11.20 -18.49 -2.12
N LEU A 55 -9.98 -18.77 -1.63
CA LEU A 55 -8.80 -17.93 -1.82
C LEU A 55 -9.08 -16.46 -1.42
N VAL A 56 -8.88 -15.52 -2.35
CA VAL A 56 -9.04 -14.07 -2.13
C VAL A 56 -10.47 -13.64 -1.73
N TYR A 57 -11.46 -14.51 -1.94
CA TYR A 57 -12.85 -14.27 -1.53
C TYR A 57 -13.17 -14.89 -0.16
N SER A 58 -12.22 -15.59 0.46
CA SER A 58 -12.36 -16.14 1.81
C SER A 58 -11.82 -15.17 2.87
N PRO A 59 -12.62 -14.79 3.87
CA PRO A 59 -12.14 -13.99 4.99
C PRO A 59 -10.98 -14.65 5.77
N THR A 60 -11.02 -15.96 5.94
CA THR A 60 -9.97 -16.69 6.68
C THR A 60 -8.65 -16.71 5.92
N TRP A 61 -8.71 -16.92 4.60
CA TRP A 61 -7.52 -16.87 3.75
C TRP A 61 -6.92 -15.45 3.73
N GLN A 62 -7.75 -14.41 3.62
CA GLN A 62 -7.28 -13.02 3.62
C GLN A 62 -6.61 -12.64 4.96
N ARG A 63 -7.17 -13.08 6.09
CA ARG A 63 -6.57 -12.90 7.42
C ARG A 63 -5.17 -13.54 7.48
N ASP A 64 -5.07 -14.81 7.09
CA ASP A 64 -3.81 -15.56 7.20
C ASP A 64 -2.76 -15.01 6.23
N GLU A 65 -3.17 -14.62 5.02
CA GLU A 65 -2.28 -14.00 4.05
C GLU A 65 -1.83 -12.59 4.48
N SER A 66 -2.72 -11.78 5.07
CA SER A 66 -2.34 -10.47 5.63
C SER A 66 -1.27 -10.62 6.72
N PHE A 67 -1.49 -11.54 7.67
CA PHE A 67 -0.49 -11.84 8.72
C PHE A 67 0.85 -12.29 8.14
N ASN A 68 0.84 -13.27 7.23
CA ASN A 68 2.06 -13.80 6.62
C ASN A 68 2.80 -12.72 5.81
N ARG A 69 2.07 -11.84 5.12
CA ARG A 69 2.65 -10.73 4.36
C ARG A 69 3.35 -9.73 5.28
N VAL A 70 2.70 -9.32 6.37
CA VAL A 70 3.29 -8.41 7.35
C VAL A 70 4.51 -9.03 7.99
N LYS A 71 4.43 -10.30 8.43
CA LYS A 71 5.58 -11.03 8.99
C LYS A 71 6.79 -11.01 8.05
N ARG A 72 6.60 -11.39 6.78
CA ARG A 72 7.68 -11.39 5.77
C ARG A 72 8.25 -9.99 5.52
N ALA A 73 7.43 -8.95 5.59
CA ALA A 73 7.89 -7.56 5.44
C ALA A 73 8.74 -7.12 6.63
N MET A 74 8.30 -7.43 7.85
CA MET A 74 8.98 -7.05 9.10
C MET A 74 10.36 -7.70 9.24
N GLU A 75 10.54 -8.90 8.71
CA GLU A 75 11.79 -9.68 8.75
C GLU A 75 12.83 -9.26 7.70
N ARG A 76 12.46 -8.40 6.73
CA ARG A 76 13.35 -7.99 5.62
C ARG A 76 13.63 -6.49 5.66
N SER A 77 14.71 -6.07 5.01
CA SER A 77 14.92 -4.64 4.78
C SER A 77 13.81 -4.11 3.86
N PRO A 78 13.31 -2.87 4.06
CA PRO A 78 12.27 -2.30 3.20
C PRO A 78 12.66 -2.32 1.71
N LYS A 79 13.94 -2.04 1.39
CA LYS A 79 14.47 -2.09 0.03
C LYS A 79 14.39 -3.49 -0.58
N ASP A 80 14.74 -4.53 0.18
CA ASP A 80 14.69 -5.92 -0.31
C ASP A 80 13.24 -6.44 -0.43
N TYR A 81 12.35 -5.98 0.44
CA TYR A 81 10.93 -6.31 0.39
C TYR A 81 10.25 -5.70 -0.85
N LEU A 82 10.53 -4.42 -1.14
CA LEU A 82 9.98 -3.70 -2.29
C LEU A 82 10.35 -4.35 -3.62
N SER A 83 11.55 -4.96 -3.72
CA SER A 83 12.07 -5.49 -4.98
C SER A 83 12.24 -4.39 -6.06
N PRO A 84 12.93 -4.66 -7.18
CA PRO A 84 13.09 -3.67 -8.25
C PRO A 84 11.77 -3.08 -8.77
N ASN A 85 10.66 -3.82 -8.67
CA ASN A 85 9.35 -3.42 -9.21
C ASN A 85 8.68 -2.25 -8.48
N TYR A 86 9.12 -1.96 -7.26
CA TYR A 86 8.59 -0.90 -6.40
C TYR A 86 9.69 -0.01 -5.81
N ASN A 87 10.90 -0.07 -6.37
CA ASN A 87 12.00 0.79 -5.95
C ASN A 87 11.68 2.26 -6.27
N PRO A 88 11.60 3.17 -5.27
CA PRO A 88 11.32 4.58 -5.50
C PRO A 88 12.41 5.32 -6.27
N ASP A 89 13.61 4.75 -6.43
CA ASP A 89 14.68 5.31 -7.26
C ASP A 89 14.66 4.81 -8.70
N SER A 90 13.76 3.88 -9.04
CA SER A 90 13.62 3.38 -10.41
C SER A 90 12.83 4.35 -11.29
N ALA A 91 13.40 4.73 -12.43
CA ALA A 91 12.75 5.58 -13.43
C ALA A 91 11.41 4.98 -13.91
N GLU A 92 11.33 3.66 -14.04
CA GLU A 92 10.11 2.98 -14.47
C GLU A 92 9.00 3.09 -13.42
N VAL A 93 9.36 2.92 -12.15
CA VAL A 93 8.43 3.07 -11.02
C VAL A 93 7.93 4.50 -10.92
N GLN A 94 8.81 5.49 -11.09
CA GLN A 94 8.44 6.90 -11.11
C GLN A 94 7.52 7.25 -12.28
N LYS A 95 7.78 6.70 -13.47
CA LYS A 95 6.89 6.87 -14.63
C LYS A 95 5.47 6.33 -14.36
N ARG A 96 5.37 5.14 -13.77
CA ARG A 96 4.09 4.55 -13.34
C ARG A 96 3.40 5.42 -12.29
N ARG A 97 4.16 5.95 -11.33
CA ARG A 97 3.62 6.81 -10.27
C ARG A 97 3.06 8.12 -10.82
N TRP A 98 3.77 8.78 -11.73
CA TRP A 98 3.28 10.02 -12.36
C TRP A 98 1.99 9.81 -13.15
N ALA A 99 1.89 8.71 -13.90
CA ALA A 99 0.65 8.35 -14.58
C ALA A 99 -0.51 8.14 -13.59
N ALA A 100 -0.27 7.44 -12.48
CA ALA A 100 -1.27 7.22 -11.44
C ALA A 100 -1.71 8.54 -10.76
N CYS A 101 -0.77 9.43 -10.43
CA CYS A 101 -1.07 10.75 -9.87
C CYS A 101 -1.96 11.57 -10.82
N ARG A 102 -1.63 11.58 -12.12
CA ARG A 102 -2.43 12.29 -13.13
C ARG A 102 -3.85 11.76 -13.22
N LEU A 103 -4.04 10.44 -13.18
CA LEU A 103 -5.38 9.83 -13.18
C LEU A 103 -6.16 10.19 -11.91
N TYR A 104 -5.51 10.21 -10.76
CA TYR A 104 -6.12 10.58 -9.49
C TYR A 104 -6.54 12.07 -9.46
N GLU A 105 -5.69 12.96 -9.95
CA GLU A 105 -6.02 14.39 -10.11
C GLU A 105 -7.23 14.60 -11.03
N GLN A 106 -7.30 13.87 -12.15
CA GLN A 106 -8.45 13.93 -13.05
C GLN A 106 -9.73 13.41 -12.40
N ALA A 107 -9.65 12.30 -11.65
CA ALA A 107 -10.80 11.74 -10.95
C ALA A 107 -11.34 12.67 -9.87
N THR A 108 -10.45 13.33 -9.11
CA THR A 108 -10.84 14.28 -8.06
C THR A 108 -11.39 15.60 -8.61
N GLN A 109 -10.90 16.07 -9.76
CA GLN A 109 -11.45 17.26 -10.43
C GLN A 109 -12.85 17.03 -10.99
N ARG A 110 -13.14 15.85 -11.54
CA ARG A 110 -14.50 15.48 -12.02
C ARG A 110 -15.55 15.44 -10.91
N HIS A 111 -15.13 15.27 -9.65
CA HIS A 111 -16.02 15.19 -8.50
C HIS A 111 -16.30 16.57 -7.88
N LYS A 112 -15.72 17.68 -8.37
CA LYS A 112 -16.20 19.00 -7.95
C LYS A 112 -17.58 19.22 -8.58
N PRO A 113 -18.69 19.29 -7.82
CA PRO A 113 -19.95 19.74 -8.39
C PRO A 113 -19.70 21.13 -8.98
N GLU A 114 -20.18 21.36 -10.20
CA GLU A 114 -20.24 22.71 -10.74
C GLU A 114 -20.98 23.55 -9.69
N THR A 115 -20.29 24.53 -9.12
CA THR A 115 -20.95 25.59 -8.36
C THR A 115 -21.89 26.26 -9.36
N THR A 116 -23.16 25.85 -9.36
CA THR A 116 -24.24 26.58 -9.97
C THR A 116 -24.34 27.90 -9.21
N ASP A 117 -23.61 28.90 -9.67
CA ASP A 117 -23.87 30.30 -9.36
C ASP A 117 -25.27 30.62 -9.89
N HIS A 118 -26.27 30.43 -9.04
CA HIS A 118 -27.58 31.02 -9.26
C HIS A 118 -27.46 32.49 -8.89
N ALA A 119 -27.14 33.32 -9.89
CA ALA A 119 -27.37 34.75 -9.91
C ALA A 119 -28.72 35.05 -10.57
#